data_AF-A0AB37SS96-F1
#
_entry.id   AF-A0AB37SS96-F1
#
_cell.length_a   1.000
_cell.length_b   1.000
_cell.length_c   1.000
_cell.angle_alpha   90.00
_cell.angle_beta   90.00
_cell.angle_gamma   90.00
#
_symmetry.space_group_name_H-M   'P 1'
#
loop_
_entity.id
_entity.type
_entity.pdbx_description
1 polymer ?
#
loop_
_entity_poly.entity_id
_entity_poly.type
_entity_poly.pdbx_seq_one_letter_code
_entity_poly.pdbx_strand_id
1 'polypeptide(L)'
;MWDKRFEEILRGYLPFLSDGEALTPETALRDLGLDSLAMVELLARLEQAYETRFVDDALTLATFETAGSLWSTLQRMAGVAA
;
A
#
# COMPACT_ATOMS: atom_id res chain seq x y z
N MET A 1 2.81 0.58 -12.62
CA MET A 1 3.91 1.44 -12.13
C MET A 1 3.31 2.41 -11.15
N TRP A 2 3.80 2.48 -9.92
CA TRP A 2 3.31 3.41 -8.89
C TRP A 2 4.15 4.69 -8.84
N ASP A 3 3.67 5.69 -8.11
CA ASP A 3 4.40 6.93 -7.90
C ASP A 3 5.36 6.83 -6.70
N LYS A 4 6.26 7.81 -6.60
CA LYS A 4 7.26 7.87 -5.52
C LYS A 4 6.63 8.05 -4.14
N ARG A 5 5.51 8.75 -4.05
CA ARG A 5 4.85 9.06 -2.78
C ARG A 5 4.27 7.80 -2.15
N PHE A 6 3.64 6.95 -2.96
CA PHE A 6 3.16 5.63 -2.53
C PHE A 6 4.30 4.80 -1.97
N GLU A 7 5.41 4.73 -2.70
CA GLU A 7 6.56 3.94 -2.30
C GLU A 7 7.16 4.46 -0.99
N GLU A 8 7.37 5.77 -0.86
CA GLU A 8 7.88 6.39 0.37
C GLU A 8 6.99 6.11 1.58
N ILE A 9 5.66 6.23 1.42
CA ILE A 9 4.71 5.90 2.49
C ILE A 9 4.85 4.43 2.85
N LEU A 10 4.78 3.54 1.85
CA LEU A 10 4.79 2.09 2.07
C LEU A 10 6.08 1.62 2.74
N ARG A 11 7.25 2.09 2.30
CA ARG A 11 8.55 1.77 2.92
C ARG A 11 8.60 2.12 4.41
N GLY A 12 7.91 3.18 4.83
CA GLY A 12 7.80 3.57 6.25
C GLY A 12 7.09 2.53 7.13
N TYR A 13 6.28 1.65 6.54
CA TYR A 13 5.56 0.57 7.23
C TYR A 13 6.15 -0.82 6.99
N LEU A 14 7.29 -0.92 6.31
CA LEU A 14 7.95 -2.17 5.97
C LEU A 14 9.33 -2.25 6.66
N PRO A 15 9.39 -2.56 7.96
CA PRO A 15 10.63 -2.52 8.74
C PRO A 15 11.70 -3.51 8.26
N PHE A 16 11.32 -4.55 7.52
CA PHE A 16 12.26 -5.54 6.99
C PHE A 16 12.71 -5.25 5.55
N LEU A 17 12.17 -4.21 4.91
CA LEU A 17 12.60 -3.79 3.58
C LEU A 17 13.85 -2.92 3.69
N SER A 18 14.93 -3.30 3.01
CA SER A 18 16.16 -2.50 3.00
C SER A 18 16.02 -1.27 2.10
N ASP A 19 16.70 -0.16 2.43
CA ASP A 19 16.67 1.07 1.64
C ASP A 19 17.14 0.88 0.19
N GLY A 20 18.05 -0.06 -0.06
CA GLY A 20 18.55 -0.40 -1.40
C GLY A 20 17.72 -1.45 -2.15
N GLU A 21 16.70 -2.02 -1.52
CA GLU A 21 15.89 -3.08 -2.10
C GLU A 21 14.77 -2.52 -2.97
N ALA A 22 14.63 -3.03 -4.19
CA ALA A 22 13.56 -2.61 -5.07
C ALA A 22 12.24 -3.23 -4.62
N LEU A 23 11.23 -2.38 -4.38
CA LEU A 23 9.87 -2.86 -4.19
C LEU A 23 9.33 -3.34 -5.54
N THR A 24 8.80 -4.55 -5.62
CA THR A 24 8.17 -5.09 -6.82
C THR A 24 6.68 -5.33 -6.59
N PRO A 25 5.83 -5.37 -7.65
CA PRO A 25 4.40 -5.61 -7.48
C PRO A 25 4.07 -6.95 -6.82
N GLU A 26 5.01 -7.90 -6.88
CA GLU A 26 4.92 -9.24 -6.30
C GLU A 26 5.45 -9.30 -4.86
N THR A 27 6.06 -8.21 -4.37
CA THR A 27 6.61 -8.13 -3.01
C THR A 27 5.50 -8.31 -1.99
N ALA A 28 5.62 -9.36 -1.17
CA ALA A 28 4.72 -9.67 -0.08
C ALA A 28 4.91 -8.69 1.08
N LEU A 29 3.91 -7.87 1.37
CA LEU A 29 4.02 -6.84 2.41
C LEU A 29 4.10 -7.44 3.82
N ARG A 30 3.41 -8.56 4.02
CA ARG A 30 3.37 -9.27 5.30
C ARG A 30 4.72 -9.89 5.67
N ASP A 31 5.45 -10.38 4.67
CA ASP A 31 6.81 -10.93 4.87
C ASP A 31 7.79 -9.81 5.23
N LEU A 32 7.49 -8.58 4.83
CA LEU A 32 8.27 -7.38 5.12
C LEU A 32 7.87 -6.67 6.43
N GLY A 33 6.99 -7.29 7.22
CA GLY A 33 6.67 -6.85 8.57
C GLY A 33 5.41 -5.99 8.68
N LEU A 34 4.59 -5.91 7.63
CA LEU A 34 3.29 -5.24 7.70
C LEU A 34 2.32 -6.02 8.60
N ASP A 35 2.08 -5.48 9.80
CA ASP A 35 1.16 -6.05 10.79
C ASP A 35 -0.26 -5.44 10.72
N SER A 36 -1.20 -5.96 11.52
CA SER A 36 -2.60 -5.49 11.52
C SER A 36 -2.79 -4.03 11.91
N LEU A 37 -1.95 -3.49 12.79
CA LEU A 37 -2.02 -2.09 13.20
C LEU A 37 -1.41 -1.20 12.12
N ALA A 38 -0.24 -1.59 11.61
CA ALA A 38 0.44 -0.94 10.50
C ALA A 38 -0.43 -0.91 9.23
N MET A 39 -1.23 -1.95 8.96
CA MET A 39 -2.20 -1.95 7.86
C MET A 39 -3.23 -0.82 8.00
N VAL A 40 -3.79 -0.62 9.19
CA VAL A 40 -4.80 0.42 9.45
C VAL A 40 -4.17 1.81 9.37
N GLU A 41 -2.96 1.99 9.91
CA GLU A 41 -2.23 3.25 9.83
C GLU A 41 -1.81 3.60 8.40
N LEU A 42 -1.29 2.62 7.65
CA LEU A 42 -0.94 2.73 6.24
C LEU A 42 -2.16 3.16 5.43
N LEU A 43 -3.32 2.54 5.68
CA LEU A 43 -4.56 2.90 5.01
C LEU A 43 -4.92 4.37 5.24
N ALA A 44 -4.97 4.79 6.50
CA ALA A 44 -5.29 6.17 6.86
C ALA A 44 -4.28 7.16 6.23
N ARG A 45 -3.00 6.77 6.15
CA ARG A 45 -1.97 7.59 5.53
C ARG A 45 -2.15 7.72 4.02
N LEU A 46 -2.54 6.63 3.35
CA LEU A 46 -2.86 6.62 1.92
C LEU A 46 -4.12 7.44 1.63
N GLU A 47 -5.20 7.27 2.39
CA GLU A 47 -6.42 8.07 2.26
C GLU A 47 -6.14 9.57 2.35
N GLN A 48 -5.40 9.99 3.38
CA GLN A 48 -4.98 11.38 3.54
C GLN A 48 -4.07 11.85 2.40
N ALA A 49 -3.21 10.97 1.90
CA ALA A 49 -2.27 11.34 0.86
C ALA A 49 -2.95 11.55 -0.50
N TYR A 50 -3.85 10.65 -0.86
CA TYR A 50 -4.50 10.64 -2.17
C TYR A 50 -5.90 11.26 -2.16
N GLU A 51 -6.33 11.80 -1.03
CA GLU A 51 -7.69 12.33 -0.80
C GLU A 51 -8.77 11.31 -1.18
N THR A 52 -8.47 10.03 -0.92
CA THR A 52 -9.35 8.88 -1.20
C THR A 52 -9.96 8.34 0.07
N ARG A 53 -10.97 7.50 -0.10
CA ARG A 53 -11.53 6.70 0.99
C ARG A 53 -11.59 5.24 0.59
N PHE A 54 -10.97 4.38 1.40
CA PHE A 54 -11.12 2.95 1.27
C PHE A 54 -12.47 2.56 1.89
N VAL A 55 -13.40 2.09 1.06
CA VAL A 55 -14.64 1.48 1.52
C VAL A 55 -14.34 0.08 2.09
N ASP A 56 -15.11 -0.36 3.08
CA ASP A 56 -14.86 -1.62 3.83
C ASP A 56 -14.63 -2.84 2.92
N ASP A 57 -15.29 -2.91 1.77
CA ASP A 57 -15.12 -4.02 0.80
C ASP A 57 -13.70 -4.11 0.21
N ALA A 58 -12.91 -3.03 0.28
CA ALA A 58 -11.53 -2.99 -0.19
C ALA A 58 -10.50 -3.35 0.90
N LEU A 59 -10.91 -3.41 2.17
CA LEU A 59 -10.08 -3.75 3.34
C LEU A 59 -9.93 -5.28 3.50
N THR A 60 -9.60 -5.97 2.41
CA THR A 60 -9.38 -7.42 2.44
C THR A 60 -7.90 -7.73 2.61
N LEU A 61 -7.59 -8.89 3.19
CA LEU A 61 -6.21 -9.40 3.29
C LEU A 61 -5.53 -9.48 1.91
N ALA A 62 -6.29 -9.72 0.84
CA ALA A 62 -5.78 -9.75 -0.53
C ALA A 62 -5.26 -8.37 -1.00
N THR A 63 -5.86 -7.28 -0.53
CA THR A 63 -5.39 -5.92 -0.86
C THR A 63 -4.00 -5.65 -0.29
N PHE A 64 -3.70 -6.20 0.88
CA PHE A 64 -2.40 -6.04 1.57
C PHE A 64 -1.45 -7.21 1.33
N GLU A 65 -1.79 -8.12 0.44
CA GLU A 65 -0.94 -9.27 0.15
C GLU A 65 0.37 -8.81 -0.50
N THR A 66 0.27 -7.95 -1.53
CA THR A 66 1.42 -7.41 -2.24
C THR A 66 1.31 -5.91 -2.49
N ALA A 67 2.46 -5.27 -2.74
CA ALA A 67 2.53 -3.86 -3.14
C ALA A 67 1.68 -3.57 -4.39
N GLY A 68 1.66 -4.50 -5.36
CA GLY A 68 0.89 -4.37 -6.60
C GLY A 68 -0.63 -4.39 -6.36
N SER A 69 -1.10 -5.28 -5.50
CA SER A 69 -2.52 -5.36 -5.12
C SER A 69 -2.99 -4.09 -4.41
N LEU A 70 -2.20 -3.59 -3.47
CA LEU A 70 -2.48 -2.36 -2.74
C LEU A 70 -2.57 -1.15 -3.68
N TRP A 71 -1.58 -0.99 -4.55
CA TRP A 71 -1.54 0.09 -5.53
C TRP A 71 -2.72 0.03 -6.50
N SER A 72 -3.04 -1.15 -7.02
CA SER A 72 -4.17 -1.33 -7.95
C SER A 72 -5.51 -0.98 -7.30
N THR A 73 -5.68 -1.32 -6.02
CA THR A 73 -6.87 -0.92 -5.26
C THR A 73 -6.93 0.58 -5.05
N LEU A 74 -5.82 1.21 -4.65
CA LEU A 74 -5.74 2.66 -4.49
C LEU A 74 -6.09 3.39 -5.80
N GLN A 75 -5.58 2.94 -6.95
CA GLN A 75 -5.89 3.55 -8.25
C GLN A 75 -7.38 3.47 -8.60
N ARG A 76 -8.03 2.33 -8.32
CA ARG A 76 -9.48 2.16 -8.53
C ARG A 76 -10.30 3.13 -7.68
N MET A 77 -9.82 3.46 -6.49
CA MET A 77 -10.50 4.33 -5.53
C MET A 77 -10.22 5.82 -5.76
N ALA A 78 -9.01 6.15 -6.19
CA ALA A 78 -8.59 7.51 -6.51
C ALA A 78 -9.27 8.07 -7.76
N GLY A 79 -10.03 7.26 -8.50
CA GLY A 79 -10.63 7.71 -9.75
C GLY A 79 -9.58 8.17 -10.76
N VAL A 80 -8.35 7.66 -10.65
CA VAL A 80 -7.34 7.82 -11.71
C VAL A 80 -7.75 6.84 -12.82
N ALA A 81 -8.83 7.20 -13.52
CA ALA A 81 -9.03 6.76 -14.88
C ALA A 81 -7.77 7.15 -15.66
N ALA A 82 -7.21 6.16 -16.35
CA ALA A 82 -6.09 6.34 -17.27
C ALA A 82 -6.30 7.51 -18.24
#